data_AF-A0AAW5FF68-F1
#
_entry.id   AF-A0AAW5FF68-F1
#
_cell.length_a   1.000
_cell.length_b   1.000
_cell.length_c   1.000
_cell.angle_alpha   90.00
_cell.angle_beta   90.00
_cell.angle_gamma   90.00
#
_symmetry.space_group_name_H-M   'P 1'
#
loop_
_entity.id
_entity.type
_entity.pdbx_description
1 polymer ?
#
loop_
_entity_poly.entity_id
_entity_poly.type
_entity_poly.pdbx_seq_one_letter_code
_entity_poly.pdbx_strand_id
1 'polypeptide(L)'
;MTVASEVNRSGPYIGNGVTTNFNYGFRILDEAHIQVIRSQAGVDTVLTLGGDYTVSGVGNDAGGAITIAVAPTATQTITILRSVPFTQETDLENQGAYFAETIEAALDLSAMRDQELRERQDRAIRFSGSDPILGSELGSVATRKNKLLGFGTNGEIIYPLGPTFVGSTATGVANVDSRAAAQVTTFDASVNVVRTGGLAIPGDGGGAEYIRGVAGDPGAFQDAGGAYWKLAKTINPKIVTANYTISANDNGSVVKAGSGTTGLFTITLPPASSLFEGFTVTVKNGDTSRGKLLSGFPADFGTGSGILWPLQAGTVGIVDGAWAVLSNPGVWTPGTFIFFNVDHALGSNVNSDGLGTGAGAFATYQFAVDTALKNVYSPKRNITIAGPAAGEAFTEDVVITSTWGATSGIYLKGTPANPLNTAWQTTGQALVVHDNAFVLIDGFRLDGIGSGRTGLTAGKLSFIETFNMAYGTFTNGVHIVTNQGGFFNFGGGVYKVIGNAGYHINAAGGSVNLFGAAVNIAAGVSMTSWLIGSLNASIYTTATYSGSALLAGTKYQLFTGAVLELNGTTLPGPTAGTTDGGVQVKP
;
A
#
# COMPACT_ATOMS: atom_id res chain seq x y z
N MET A 1 -17.66 67.37 -27.78
CA MET A 1 -17.68 65.94 -28.14
C MET A 1 -17.78 65.20 -26.84
N THR A 2 -18.79 64.34 -26.72
CA THR A 2 -19.23 63.72 -25.46
C THR A 2 -18.67 62.32 -25.26
N VAL A 3 -18.47 61.88 -24.01
CA VAL A 3 -18.20 60.47 -23.68
C VAL A 3 -19.42 59.59 -23.95
N ALA A 4 -19.47 58.92 -25.11
CA ALA A 4 -20.61 58.09 -25.53
C ALA A 4 -20.47 56.59 -25.20
N SER A 5 -19.31 56.14 -24.71
CA SER A 5 -19.03 54.72 -24.43
C SER A 5 -19.03 54.45 -22.93
N GLU A 6 -19.65 53.35 -22.51
CA GLU A 6 -19.62 52.83 -21.13
C GLU A 6 -18.37 51.98 -20.84
N VAL A 7 -17.57 51.66 -21.88
CA VAL A 7 -16.36 50.86 -21.73
C VAL A 7 -15.26 51.70 -21.06
N ASN A 8 -14.72 51.21 -19.95
CA ASN A 8 -13.61 51.83 -19.21
C ASN A 8 -12.48 50.84 -18.86
N ARG A 9 -12.54 49.62 -19.44
CA ARG A 9 -11.61 48.52 -19.20
C ARG A 9 -11.26 47.85 -20.52
N SER A 10 -10.02 47.37 -20.64
CA SER A 10 -9.54 46.57 -21.76
C SER A 10 -8.61 45.47 -21.26
N GLY A 11 -8.69 44.27 -21.87
CA GLY A 11 -8.07 43.06 -21.37
C GLY A 11 -8.98 42.24 -20.43
N PRO A 12 -8.44 41.27 -19.67
CA PRO A 12 -7.02 40.94 -19.56
C PRO A 12 -6.45 40.36 -20.86
N TYR A 13 -5.31 40.90 -21.30
CA TYR A 13 -4.52 40.36 -22.41
C TYR A 13 -3.52 39.35 -21.90
N ILE A 14 -3.55 38.13 -22.43
CA ILE A 14 -2.58 37.08 -22.07
C ILE A 14 -1.26 37.37 -22.78
N GLY A 15 -0.17 37.40 -22.02
CA GLY A 15 1.17 37.58 -22.57
C GLY A 15 1.63 36.37 -23.39
N ASN A 16 2.57 36.59 -24.29
CA ASN A 16 3.21 35.54 -25.11
C ASN A 16 4.74 35.68 -25.14
N GLY A 17 5.30 36.59 -24.33
CA GLY A 17 6.72 36.92 -24.29
C GLY A 17 7.23 37.76 -25.46
N VAL A 18 6.37 38.19 -26.39
CA VAL A 18 6.79 38.92 -27.61
C VAL A 18 5.97 40.20 -27.84
N THR A 19 4.66 40.17 -27.63
CA THR A 19 3.76 41.31 -27.88
C THR A 19 3.94 42.39 -26.81
N THR A 20 4.26 43.61 -27.23
CA THR A 20 4.44 44.77 -26.35
C THR A 20 3.34 45.82 -26.50
N ASN A 21 2.59 45.80 -27.60
CA ASN A 21 1.54 46.77 -27.89
C ASN A 21 0.15 46.18 -27.57
N PHE A 22 -0.65 46.89 -26.77
CA PHE A 22 -1.97 46.47 -26.34
C PHE A 22 -2.97 47.62 -26.53
N ASN A 23 -4.04 47.37 -27.29
CA ASN A 23 -5.05 48.39 -27.54
C ASN A 23 -5.97 48.59 -26.34
N TYR A 24 -6.47 49.80 -26.14
CA TYR A 24 -7.56 50.09 -25.22
C TYR A 24 -8.72 50.75 -25.98
N GLY A 25 -9.95 50.35 -25.68
CA GLY A 25 -11.15 50.71 -26.45
C GLY A 25 -11.94 51.89 -25.91
N PHE A 26 -11.30 52.79 -25.17
CA PHE A 26 -12.00 53.86 -24.45
C PHE A 26 -11.22 55.18 -24.48
N ARG A 27 -11.91 56.32 -24.58
CA ARG A 27 -11.27 57.64 -24.58
C ARG A 27 -10.57 57.95 -23.26
N ILE A 28 -9.41 58.61 -23.34
CA ILE A 28 -8.70 59.25 -22.22
C ILE A 28 -8.40 60.71 -22.61
N LEU A 29 -8.42 61.62 -21.63
CA LEU A 29 -8.15 63.05 -21.88
C LEU A 29 -6.67 63.44 -21.72
N ASP A 30 -5.93 62.65 -20.96
CA ASP A 30 -4.51 62.81 -20.67
C ASP A 30 -3.87 61.41 -20.65
N GLU A 31 -2.57 61.32 -20.94
CA GLU A 31 -1.84 60.05 -20.86
C GLU A 31 -1.78 59.46 -19.45
N ALA A 32 -1.91 60.30 -18.41
CA ALA A 32 -2.02 59.88 -17.01
C ALA A 32 -3.42 59.37 -16.63
N HIS A 33 -4.44 59.54 -17.48
CA HIS A 33 -5.82 59.13 -17.18
C HIS A 33 -6.07 57.61 -17.40
N ILE A 34 -5.03 56.80 -17.28
CA ILE A 34 -5.03 55.37 -17.54
C ILE A 34 -4.17 54.65 -16.50
N GLN A 35 -4.60 53.45 -16.12
CA GLN A 35 -3.85 52.56 -15.24
C GLN A 35 -3.64 51.22 -15.93
N VAL A 36 -2.39 50.76 -15.94
CA VAL A 36 -2.02 49.45 -16.49
C VAL A 36 -1.57 48.53 -15.37
N ILE A 37 -2.19 47.34 -15.28
CA ILE A 37 -1.94 46.35 -14.25
C ILE A 37 -1.38 45.08 -14.91
N ARG A 38 -0.26 44.60 -14.39
CA ARG A 38 0.31 43.29 -14.71
C ARG A 38 -0.02 42.31 -13.60
N SER A 39 -0.70 41.21 -13.92
CA SER A 39 -1.01 40.14 -12.96
C SER A 39 -0.17 38.89 -13.22
N GLN A 40 0.39 38.29 -12.17
CA GLN A 40 1.11 37.01 -12.22
C GLN A 40 0.85 36.21 -10.94
N ALA A 41 0.40 34.95 -11.09
CA ALA A 41 0.14 34.06 -9.95
C ALA A 41 -0.75 34.68 -8.85
N GLY A 42 -1.72 35.51 -9.25
CA GLY A 42 -2.65 36.19 -8.34
C GLY A 42 -2.09 37.46 -7.68
N VAL A 43 -0.91 37.92 -8.08
CA VAL A 43 -0.31 39.18 -7.62
C VAL A 43 -0.42 40.24 -8.70
N ASP A 44 -1.11 41.33 -8.38
CA ASP A 44 -1.29 42.48 -9.27
C ASP A 44 -0.22 43.55 -9.01
N THR A 45 0.44 44.00 -10.08
CA THR A 45 1.45 45.06 -10.07
C THR A 45 0.99 46.21 -10.96
N VAL A 46 0.88 47.42 -10.41
CA VAL A 46 0.59 48.63 -11.19
C VAL A 46 1.87 49.07 -11.90
N LEU A 47 1.80 49.25 -13.22
CA LEU A 47 2.92 49.73 -14.04
C LEU A 47 3.00 51.26 -14.04
N THR A 48 4.21 51.80 -14.19
CA THR A 48 4.51 53.23 -14.16
C THR A 48 4.51 53.84 -15.56
N LEU A 49 3.73 54.90 -15.78
CA LEU A 49 3.73 55.65 -17.05
C LEU A 49 5.10 56.30 -17.29
N GLY A 50 5.61 56.22 -18.53
CA GLY A 50 6.91 56.75 -18.94
C GLY A 50 8.11 55.88 -18.57
N GLY A 51 7.95 54.93 -17.65
CA GLY A 51 8.97 53.93 -17.29
C GLY A 51 8.63 52.55 -17.85
N ASP A 52 7.51 51.98 -17.43
CA ASP A 52 7.09 50.63 -17.79
C ASP A 52 6.23 50.58 -19.06
N TYR A 53 5.52 51.66 -19.36
CA TYR A 53 4.70 51.78 -20.57
C TYR A 53 4.56 53.21 -21.06
N THR A 54 4.22 53.36 -22.33
CA THR A 54 3.85 54.64 -22.98
C THR A 54 2.45 54.54 -23.58
N VAL A 55 1.78 55.67 -23.78
CA VAL A 55 0.39 55.74 -24.22
C VAL A 55 0.30 56.47 -25.55
N SER A 56 -0.55 55.98 -26.44
CA SER A 56 -0.91 56.62 -27.71
C SER A 56 -2.42 56.70 -27.86
N GLY A 57 -2.91 57.59 -28.72
CA GLY A 57 -4.35 57.76 -28.97
C GLY A 57 -5.10 58.56 -27.91
N VAL A 58 -4.41 59.40 -27.13
CA VAL A 58 -5.03 60.36 -26.21
C VAL A 58 -6.02 61.24 -26.97
N GLY A 59 -7.22 61.42 -26.41
CA GLY A 59 -8.31 62.20 -27.00
C GLY A 59 -9.18 61.46 -28.03
N ASN A 60 -8.80 60.26 -28.49
CA ASN A 60 -9.58 59.48 -29.46
C ASN A 60 -10.75 58.74 -28.81
N ASP A 61 -11.96 58.87 -29.36
CA ASP A 61 -13.17 58.22 -28.86
C ASP A 61 -13.11 56.68 -28.92
N ALA A 62 -12.43 56.13 -29.94
CA ALA A 62 -12.23 54.69 -30.07
C ALA A 62 -11.08 54.15 -29.17
N GLY A 63 -10.44 55.03 -28.41
CA GLY A 63 -9.25 54.73 -27.62
C GLY A 63 -7.97 54.68 -28.46
N GLY A 64 -6.97 53.97 -27.96
CA GLY A 64 -5.62 53.95 -28.51
C GLY A 64 -4.87 52.69 -28.13
N ALA A 65 -3.57 52.80 -27.91
CA ALA A 65 -2.77 51.66 -27.48
C ALA A 65 -1.71 52.05 -26.46
N ILE A 66 -1.40 51.12 -25.55
CA ILE A 66 -0.26 51.19 -24.65
C ILE A 66 0.87 50.31 -25.17
N THR A 67 2.10 50.81 -25.14
CA THR A 67 3.30 50.04 -25.45
C THR A 67 4.09 49.80 -24.17
N ILE A 68 4.20 48.54 -23.75
CA ILE A 68 4.93 48.10 -22.56
C ILE A 68 6.39 47.87 -22.92
N ALA A 69 7.31 48.34 -22.06
CA ALA A 69 8.76 48.22 -22.26
C ALA A 69 9.25 46.76 -22.25
N VAL A 70 8.63 45.90 -21.42
CA VAL A 70 8.95 44.46 -21.31
C VAL A 70 7.70 43.64 -21.63
N ALA A 71 7.78 42.80 -22.67
CA ALA A 71 6.68 41.95 -23.09
C ALA A 71 6.24 40.98 -21.96
N PRO A 72 4.94 40.92 -21.62
CA PRO A 72 4.44 39.99 -20.61
C PRO A 72 4.61 38.53 -21.08
N THR A 73 5.03 37.65 -20.17
CA THR A 73 5.20 36.21 -20.43
C THR A 73 3.84 35.48 -20.52
N ALA A 74 3.85 34.21 -20.93
CA ALA A 74 2.64 33.36 -20.98
C ALA A 74 1.92 33.17 -19.63
N THR A 75 2.59 33.47 -18.52
CA THR A 75 2.03 33.40 -17.17
C THR A 75 1.60 34.77 -16.62
N GLN A 76 1.71 35.82 -17.42
CA GLN A 76 1.37 37.19 -17.08
C GLN A 76 0.18 37.67 -17.91
N THR A 77 -0.68 38.48 -17.30
CA THR A 77 -1.76 39.18 -18.01
C THR A 77 -1.67 40.69 -17.82
N ILE A 78 -2.12 41.45 -18.83
CA ILE A 78 -2.19 42.91 -18.80
C ILE A 78 -3.64 43.35 -18.79
N THR A 79 -4.03 44.15 -17.81
CA THR A 79 -5.34 44.81 -17.75
C THR A 79 -5.13 46.32 -17.82
N ILE A 80 -5.93 46.99 -18.64
CA ILE A 80 -5.90 48.43 -18.83
C ILE A 80 -7.22 48.99 -18.33
N LEU A 81 -7.15 49.98 -17.43
CA LEU A 81 -8.31 50.63 -16.82
C LEU A 81 -8.23 52.14 -17.04
N ARG A 82 -9.37 52.80 -17.24
CA ARG A 82 -9.44 54.26 -17.10
C ARG A 82 -9.26 54.62 -15.63
N SER A 83 -8.43 55.62 -15.36
CA SER A 83 -8.17 56.12 -14.01
C SER A 83 -8.03 57.63 -14.06
N VAL A 84 -9.10 58.36 -13.76
CA VAL A 84 -9.11 59.83 -13.83
C VAL A 84 -8.95 60.47 -12.44
N PRO A 85 -8.37 61.67 -12.32
CA PRO A 85 -8.33 62.38 -11.04
C PRO A 85 -9.75 62.71 -10.57
N PHE A 86 -9.99 62.72 -9.27
CA PHE A 86 -11.29 63.04 -8.65
C PHE A 86 -11.47 64.55 -8.34
N THR A 87 -10.65 65.42 -8.93
CA THR A 87 -10.62 66.88 -8.71
C THR A 87 -11.17 67.67 -9.90
N GLN A 88 -12.08 68.63 -9.68
CA GLN A 88 -12.49 69.56 -10.74
C GLN A 88 -11.55 70.76 -10.75
N GLU A 89 -10.82 70.97 -11.85
CA GLU A 89 -9.86 72.08 -12.01
C GLU A 89 -10.45 73.25 -12.83
N THR A 90 -11.57 73.04 -13.52
CA THR A 90 -12.27 74.09 -14.27
C THR A 90 -12.98 75.04 -13.31
N ASP A 91 -12.49 76.28 -13.25
CA ASP A 91 -13.12 77.41 -12.56
C ASP A 91 -13.89 78.28 -13.57
N LEU A 92 -15.16 78.57 -13.28
CA LEU A 92 -16.04 79.34 -14.17
C LEU A 92 -16.23 80.75 -13.59
N GLU A 93 -15.67 81.74 -14.27
CA GLU A 93 -15.81 83.15 -13.88
C GLU A 93 -17.17 83.74 -14.31
N ASN A 94 -17.76 84.56 -13.45
CA ASN A 94 -19.01 85.24 -13.76
C ASN A 94 -18.78 86.32 -14.83
N GLN A 95 -19.60 86.32 -15.89
CA GLN A 95 -19.48 87.21 -17.06
C GLN A 95 -18.18 87.04 -17.88
N GLY A 96 -17.46 85.92 -17.71
CA GLY A 96 -16.31 85.55 -18.52
C GLY A 96 -16.69 85.05 -19.93
N ALA A 97 -15.68 84.86 -20.78
CA ALA A 97 -15.88 84.28 -22.11
C ALA A 97 -16.34 82.81 -22.03
N TYR A 98 -17.39 82.46 -22.78
CA TYR A 98 -17.92 81.10 -22.82
C TYR A 98 -17.20 80.27 -23.88
N PHE A 99 -16.37 79.32 -23.43
CA PHE A 99 -15.73 78.32 -24.28
C PHE A 99 -16.42 76.97 -24.09
N ALA A 100 -17.20 76.55 -25.08
CA ALA A 100 -17.99 75.33 -25.02
C ALA A 100 -17.11 74.09 -24.78
N GLU A 101 -15.92 74.06 -25.36
CA GLU A 101 -14.94 72.98 -25.26
C GLU A 101 -14.43 72.80 -23.82
N THR A 102 -14.22 73.89 -23.07
CA THR A 102 -13.77 73.84 -21.68
C THR A 102 -14.84 73.23 -20.78
N ILE A 103 -16.10 73.61 -20.98
CA ILE A 103 -17.23 73.09 -20.22
C ILE A 103 -17.48 71.62 -20.57
N GLU A 104 -17.44 71.28 -21.86
CA GLU A 104 -17.58 69.90 -22.32
C GLU A 104 -16.50 68.99 -21.72
N ALA A 105 -15.23 69.41 -21.71
CA ALA A 105 -14.15 68.63 -21.13
C ALA A 105 -14.34 68.37 -19.63
N ALA A 106 -14.86 69.35 -18.89
CA ALA A 106 -15.18 69.20 -17.47
C ALA A 106 -16.34 68.21 -17.25
N LEU A 107 -17.39 68.30 -18.07
CA LEU A 107 -18.54 67.38 -18.02
C LEU A 107 -18.15 65.96 -18.41
N ASP A 108 -17.35 65.80 -19.46
CA ASP A 108 -16.79 64.52 -19.90
C ASP A 108 -15.95 63.87 -18.79
N LEU A 109 -15.09 64.65 -18.12
CA LEU A 109 -14.29 64.16 -17.00
C LEU A 109 -15.16 63.69 -15.83
N SER A 110 -16.27 64.39 -15.54
CA SER A 110 -17.24 63.94 -14.54
C SER A 110 -17.90 62.62 -14.94
N ALA A 111 -18.35 62.49 -16.19
CA ALA A 111 -18.93 61.25 -16.69
C ALA A 111 -17.93 60.08 -16.64
N MET A 112 -16.64 60.34 -16.91
CA MET A 112 -15.58 59.34 -16.77
C MET A 112 -15.40 58.87 -15.32
N ARG A 113 -15.49 59.77 -14.32
CA ARG A 113 -15.45 59.40 -12.89
C ARG A 113 -16.62 58.52 -12.50
N ASP A 114 -17.82 58.84 -12.97
CA ASP A 114 -19.02 58.06 -12.67
C ASP A 114 -18.92 56.64 -13.23
N GLN A 115 -18.39 56.48 -14.44
CA GLN A 115 -18.11 55.17 -15.02
C GLN A 115 -17.06 54.40 -14.23
N GLU A 116 -15.98 55.06 -13.78
CA GLU A 116 -14.96 54.45 -12.92
C GLU A 116 -15.53 54.00 -11.57
N LEU A 117 -16.35 54.85 -10.92
CA LEU A 117 -17.02 54.53 -9.67
C LEU A 117 -17.98 53.34 -9.82
N ARG A 118 -18.74 53.28 -10.93
CA ARG A 118 -19.62 52.16 -11.24
C ARG A 118 -18.84 50.85 -11.36
N GLU A 119 -17.74 50.82 -12.10
CA GLU A 119 -16.90 49.62 -12.25
C GLU A 119 -16.35 49.13 -10.91
N ARG A 120 -15.91 50.06 -10.06
CA ARG A 120 -15.44 49.76 -8.71
C ARG A 120 -16.58 49.20 -7.84
N GLN A 121 -17.77 49.78 -7.93
CA GLN A 121 -18.95 49.36 -7.16
C GLN A 121 -19.48 47.98 -7.60
N ASP A 122 -19.48 47.67 -8.89
CA ASP A 122 -19.92 46.38 -9.42
C ASP A 122 -19.02 45.22 -8.97
N ARG A 123 -17.77 45.52 -8.59
CA ARG A 123 -16.81 44.55 -8.03
C ARG A 123 -16.77 44.54 -6.50
N ALA A 124 -17.59 45.35 -5.83
CA ALA A 124 -17.71 45.36 -4.38
C ALA A 124 -18.74 44.31 -3.89
N ILE A 125 -18.67 43.95 -2.62
CA ILE A 125 -19.76 43.22 -1.95
C ILE A 125 -20.94 44.18 -1.81
N ARG A 126 -22.11 43.80 -2.36
CA ARG A 126 -23.33 44.62 -2.34
C ARG A 126 -24.45 43.94 -1.58
N PHE A 127 -25.25 44.74 -0.89
CA PHE A 127 -26.53 44.33 -0.33
C PHE A 127 -27.64 44.44 -1.39
N SER A 128 -28.74 43.71 -1.19
CA SER A 128 -29.93 43.86 -2.03
C SER A 128 -30.48 45.28 -1.92
N GLY A 129 -31.04 45.82 -3.01
CA GLY A 129 -31.68 47.15 -2.97
C GLY A 129 -32.90 47.23 -2.06
N SER A 130 -33.45 46.10 -1.64
CA SER A 130 -34.54 45.98 -0.67
C SER A 130 -34.07 45.81 0.78
N ASP A 131 -32.76 45.74 1.01
CA ASP A 131 -32.19 45.53 2.34
C ASP A 131 -32.25 46.84 3.16
N PRO A 132 -32.91 46.86 4.32
CA PRO A 132 -32.97 48.06 5.16
C PRO A 132 -31.64 48.38 5.88
N ILE A 133 -30.64 47.49 5.82
CA ILE A 133 -29.33 47.69 6.44
C ILE A 133 -28.53 48.72 5.64
N LEU A 134 -28.36 49.91 6.21
CA LEU A 134 -27.53 50.98 5.66
C LEU A 134 -26.14 50.96 6.30
N GLY A 135 -25.08 51.08 5.48
CA GLY A 135 -23.74 51.44 5.97
C GLY A 135 -23.00 50.37 6.77
N SER A 136 -23.19 49.09 6.46
CA SER A 136 -22.43 47.97 7.05
C SER A 136 -20.95 48.02 6.63
N GLU A 137 -20.18 48.86 7.31
CA GLU A 137 -18.74 48.98 7.15
C GLU A 137 -18.04 47.74 7.72
N LEU A 138 -16.94 47.32 7.08
CA LEU A 138 -16.07 46.33 7.71
C LEU A 138 -15.48 46.92 9.00
N GLY A 139 -15.63 46.22 10.12
CA GLY A 139 -15.02 46.58 11.38
C GLY A 139 -13.50 46.70 11.29
N SER A 140 -12.91 47.39 12.28
CA SER A 140 -11.47 47.68 12.32
C SER A 140 -10.60 46.44 12.09
N VAL A 141 -9.38 46.64 11.56
CA VAL A 141 -8.40 45.54 11.34
C VAL A 141 -8.22 44.69 12.60
N ALA A 142 -8.18 45.31 13.78
CA ALA A 142 -8.06 44.61 15.06
C ALA A 142 -9.25 43.67 15.33
N THR A 143 -10.47 44.06 14.95
CA THR A 143 -11.69 43.28 15.17
C THR A 143 -11.83 42.11 14.20
N ARG A 144 -11.34 42.25 12.95
CA ARG A 144 -11.49 41.26 11.86
C ARG A 144 -10.28 40.36 11.63
N LYS A 145 -9.14 40.60 12.29
CA LYS A 145 -7.94 39.75 12.14
C LYS A 145 -8.24 38.31 12.55
N ASN A 146 -7.86 37.33 11.71
CA ASN A 146 -8.05 35.88 11.91
C ASN A 146 -9.52 35.43 12.06
N LYS A 147 -10.47 36.16 11.48
CA LYS A 147 -11.90 35.82 11.49
C LYS A 147 -12.46 35.69 10.08
N LEU A 148 -13.45 34.82 9.90
CA LEU A 148 -14.23 34.74 8.66
C LEU A 148 -15.29 35.85 8.61
N LEU A 149 -15.77 36.16 7.41
CA LEU A 149 -16.95 37.01 7.20
C LEU A 149 -18.20 36.11 7.20
N GLY A 150 -19.23 36.46 7.96
CA GLY A 150 -20.49 35.72 8.01
C GLY A 150 -21.69 36.61 8.26
N PHE A 151 -22.87 36.01 8.31
CA PHE A 151 -24.14 36.69 8.61
C PHE A 151 -24.74 36.16 9.92
N GLY A 152 -25.20 37.07 10.77
CA GLY A 152 -25.87 36.74 12.01
C GLY A 152 -27.35 36.40 11.81
N THR A 153 -28.06 36.13 12.90
CA THR A 153 -29.46 35.68 12.88
C THR A 153 -30.41 36.70 12.25
N ASN A 154 -30.06 38.00 12.27
CA ASN A 154 -30.87 39.06 11.67
C ASN A 154 -30.32 39.51 10.30
N GLY A 155 -29.38 38.75 9.71
CA GLY A 155 -28.77 39.06 8.41
C GLY A 155 -27.65 40.11 8.48
N GLU A 156 -27.27 40.57 9.67
CA GLU A 156 -26.18 41.52 9.87
C GLU A 156 -24.82 40.89 9.58
N ILE A 157 -23.85 41.70 9.10
CA ILE A 157 -22.47 41.23 8.95
C ILE A 157 -21.87 40.96 10.35
N ILE A 158 -21.33 39.77 10.54
CA ILE A 158 -20.61 39.37 11.76
C ILE A 158 -19.22 38.82 11.44
N TYR A 159 -18.35 38.85 12.44
CA TYR A 159 -17.03 38.19 12.43
C TYR A 159 -17.03 37.01 13.40
N PRO A 160 -17.40 35.79 12.98
CA PRO A 160 -17.28 34.60 13.82
C PRO A 160 -15.85 34.39 14.34
N LEU A 161 -15.76 33.75 15.51
CA LEU A 161 -14.48 33.44 16.16
C LEU A 161 -13.73 32.34 15.40
N GLY A 162 -12.55 32.68 14.87
CA GLY A 162 -11.52 31.74 14.40
C GLY A 162 -11.76 31.05 13.04
N PRO A 163 -10.76 30.30 12.51
CA PRO A 163 -10.85 29.54 11.25
C PRO A 163 -11.69 28.26 11.36
N THR A 164 -12.30 27.98 12.51
CA THR A 164 -13.17 26.82 12.74
C THR A 164 -14.59 27.13 12.28
N PHE A 165 -14.95 26.66 11.10
CA PHE A 165 -16.32 26.67 10.62
C PHE A 165 -17.15 25.60 11.35
N VAL A 166 -17.97 26.00 12.32
CA VAL A 166 -19.07 25.16 12.81
C VAL A 166 -20.26 25.37 11.87
N GLY A 167 -20.29 24.60 10.79
CA GLY A 167 -21.46 24.54 9.92
C GLY A 167 -22.61 23.82 10.62
N SER A 168 -23.48 24.56 11.31
CA SER A 168 -24.75 24.04 11.85
C SER A 168 -25.79 23.91 10.74
N THR A 169 -25.53 23.09 9.72
CA THR A 169 -26.50 22.89 8.61
C THR A 169 -27.56 21.81 8.91
N ALA A 170 -27.77 21.45 10.17
CA ALA A 170 -28.98 20.76 10.64
C ALA A 170 -29.13 20.99 12.15
N THR A 171 -30.33 21.32 12.64
CA THR A 171 -30.65 21.45 14.06
C THR A 171 -30.08 20.27 14.86
N GLY A 172 -29.10 20.54 15.74
CA GLY A 172 -28.54 19.56 16.67
C GLY A 172 -27.34 18.74 16.19
N VAL A 173 -26.68 19.08 15.08
CA VAL A 173 -25.43 18.42 14.65
C VAL A 173 -24.24 19.40 14.62
N ALA A 174 -23.13 19.04 15.26
CA ALA A 174 -21.86 19.75 15.19
C ALA A 174 -20.83 18.98 14.34
N ASN A 175 -20.17 19.66 13.41
CA ASN A 175 -19.04 19.10 12.66
C ASN A 175 -17.74 19.70 13.20
N VAL A 176 -16.78 18.85 13.52
CA VAL A 176 -15.47 19.22 14.07
C VAL A 176 -14.36 18.47 13.34
N ASP A 177 -13.17 19.04 13.31
CA ASP A 177 -12.07 18.51 12.50
C ASP A 177 -11.58 17.13 13.02
N SER A 178 -11.44 16.97 14.33
CA SER A 178 -10.93 15.75 14.96
C SER A 178 -11.60 15.45 16.29
N ARG A 179 -11.42 14.21 16.80
CA ARG A 179 -11.88 13.84 18.15
C ARG A 179 -11.20 14.68 19.23
N ALA A 180 -9.92 15.00 19.07
CA ALA A 180 -9.20 15.87 20.00
C ALA A 180 -9.79 17.29 20.03
N ALA A 181 -10.15 17.84 18.87
CA ALA A 181 -10.85 19.12 18.80
C ALA A 181 -12.23 19.04 19.48
N ALA A 182 -12.95 17.93 19.31
CA ALA A 182 -14.23 17.69 19.97
C ALA A 182 -14.11 17.69 21.51
N GLN A 183 -13.04 17.10 22.05
CA GLN A 183 -12.80 17.01 23.50
C GLN A 183 -12.58 18.38 24.17
N VAL A 184 -12.00 19.33 23.45
CA VAL A 184 -11.74 20.69 23.97
C VAL A 184 -12.82 21.69 23.58
N THR A 185 -13.86 21.25 22.87
CA THR A 185 -15.00 22.09 22.48
C THR A 185 -16.12 21.96 23.51
N THR A 186 -16.77 23.06 23.87
CA THR A 186 -18.03 23.04 24.63
C THR A 186 -19.19 23.03 23.65
N PHE A 187 -19.97 21.94 23.61
CA PHE A 187 -21.16 21.85 22.76
C PHE A 187 -22.41 22.33 23.50
N ASP A 188 -23.26 23.07 22.81
CA ASP A 188 -24.56 23.49 23.34
C ASP A 188 -25.46 22.28 23.68
N ALA A 189 -26.37 22.45 24.64
CA ALA A 189 -27.30 21.39 25.05
C ALA A 189 -28.18 20.89 23.89
N SER A 190 -28.47 21.74 22.89
CA SER A 190 -29.25 21.38 21.70
C SER A 190 -28.51 20.46 20.72
N VAL A 191 -27.18 20.33 20.83
CA VAL A 191 -26.40 19.40 20.02
C VAL A 191 -26.63 17.98 20.52
N ASN A 192 -26.98 17.07 19.60
CA ASN A 192 -27.22 15.66 19.87
C ASN A 192 -26.32 14.74 19.03
N VAL A 193 -25.62 15.29 18.04
CA VAL A 193 -24.66 14.57 17.20
C VAL A 193 -23.39 15.40 17.02
N VAL A 194 -22.23 14.78 17.18
CA VAL A 194 -20.92 15.35 16.83
C VAL A 194 -20.29 14.50 15.74
N ARG A 195 -19.88 15.10 14.63
CA ARG A 195 -19.13 14.44 13.57
C ARG A 195 -17.69 14.91 13.54
N THR A 196 -16.75 13.99 13.60
CA THR A 196 -15.32 14.26 13.41
C THR A 196 -14.91 13.95 11.97
N GLY A 197 -14.09 14.82 11.37
CA GLY A 197 -13.59 14.63 10.00
C GLY A 197 -12.46 13.60 9.89
N GLY A 198 -11.45 13.72 10.77
CA GLY A 198 -10.36 12.76 10.99
C GLY A 198 -9.79 12.13 9.72
N LEU A 199 -8.87 12.85 9.05
CA LEU A 199 -8.15 12.30 7.89
C LEU A 199 -6.67 12.74 7.77
N ALA A 200 -6.17 13.69 8.57
CA ALA A 200 -4.94 14.40 8.20
C ALA A 200 -3.65 13.88 8.85
N ILE A 201 -3.72 13.21 10.02
CA ILE A 201 -2.50 12.90 10.81
C ILE A 201 -2.68 11.63 11.66
N PRO A 202 -1.66 10.76 11.79
CA PRO A 202 -1.66 9.69 12.78
C PRO A 202 -2.02 10.21 14.18
N GLY A 203 -3.09 9.67 14.78
CA GLY A 203 -3.56 10.07 16.11
C GLY A 203 -4.80 10.99 16.15
N ASP A 204 -5.36 11.39 15.00
CA ASP A 204 -6.58 12.22 14.92
C ASP A 204 -7.87 11.53 15.38
N GLY A 205 -7.81 10.22 15.65
CA GLY A 205 -8.92 9.40 16.12
C GLY A 205 -9.83 8.89 15.01
N GLY A 206 -9.53 9.20 13.74
CA GLY A 206 -10.41 8.90 12.61
C GLY A 206 -11.69 9.75 12.58
N GLY A 207 -12.36 9.70 11.44
CA GLY A 207 -13.68 10.31 11.24
C GLY A 207 -14.77 9.44 11.87
N ALA A 208 -15.67 10.04 12.64
CA ALA A 208 -16.70 9.30 13.35
C ALA A 208 -17.92 10.18 13.63
N GLU A 209 -19.06 9.54 13.81
CA GLU A 209 -20.27 10.15 14.36
C GLU A 209 -20.41 9.72 15.82
N TYR A 210 -20.64 10.69 16.69
CA TYR A 210 -20.87 10.51 18.11
C TYR A 210 -22.23 11.05 18.48
N ILE A 211 -22.89 10.41 19.44
CA ILE A 211 -24.16 10.85 20.02
C ILE A 211 -24.03 10.93 21.53
N ARG A 212 -25.01 11.51 22.21
CA ARG A 212 -25.01 11.57 23.69
C ARG A 212 -24.84 10.17 24.29
N GLY A 213 -23.97 10.08 25.29
CA GLY A 213 -23.62 8.84 25.97
C GLY A 213 -23.14 9.06 27.40
N VAL A 214 -22.47 8.06 27.94
CA VAL A 214 -21.86 8.06 29.29
C VAL A 214 -20.39 7.61 29.23
N ALA A 215 -19.64 7.81 30.31
CA ALA A 215 -18.21 7.50 30.38
C ALA A 215 -17.85 6.05 30.03
N GLY A 216 -18.75 5.09 30.33
CA GLY A 216 -18.53 3.66 30.07
C GLY A 216 -18.91 3.20 28.67
N ASP A 217 -19.52 4.06 27.85
CA ASP A 217 -19.90 3.66 26.49
C ASP A 217 -18.67 3.43 25.60
N PRO A 218 -18.72 2.44 24.68
CA PRO A 218 -17.65 2.22 23.71
C PRO A 218 -17.28 3.48 22.92
N GLY A 219 -16.00 3.84 22.96
CA GLY A 219 -15.44 5.00 22.24
C GLY A 219 -15.83 6.37 22.78
N ALA A 220 -16.45 6.42 23.96
CA ALA A 220 -16.90 7.68 24.54
C ALA A 220 -15.76 8.67 24.79
N PHE A 221 -16.04 9.96 24.58
CA PHE A 221 -15.20 11.05 25.06
C PHE A 221 -16.05 12.06 25.84
N GLN A 222 -15.40 12.80 26.75
CA GLN A 222 -16.01 13.94 27.41
C GLN A 222 -15.61 15.23 26.68
N ASP A 223 -16.58 16.10 26.42
CA ASP A 223 -16.33 17.45 25.89
C ASP A 223 -15.94 18.43 27.01
N ALA A 224 -15.54 19.66 26.65
CA ALA A 224 -15.12 20.66 27.63
C ALA A 224 -16.28 21.17 28.52
N GLY A 225 -17.53 20.94 28.11
CA GLY A 225 -18.74 21.21 28.89
C GLY A 225 -19.09 20.10 29.88
N GLY A 226 -18.33 19.02 29.91
CA GLY A 226 -18.53 17.88 30.80
C GLY A 226 -19.51 16.83 30.28
N ALA A 227 -20.05 16.97 29.07
CA ALA A 227 -20.97 16.00 28.51
C ALA A 227 -20.23 14.86 27.80
N TYR A 228 -20.79 13.65 27.89
CA TYR A 228 -20.22 12.46 27.26
C TYR A 228 -20.85 12.17 25.91
N TRP A 229 -20.00 11.79 24.96
CA TRP A 229 -20.33 11.51 23.57
C TRP A 229 -19.84 10.11 23.20
N LYS A 230 -20.77 9.16 23.05
CA LYS A 230 -20.45 7.78 22.66
C LYS A 230 -20.28 7.64 21.16
N LEU A 231 -19.42 6.71 20.74
CA LEU A 231 -19.25 6.40 19.32
C LEU A 231 -20.52 5.76 18.78
N ALA A 232 -21.16 6.41 17.81
CA ALA A 232 -22.33 5.87 17.13
C ALA A 232 -21.92 5.12 15.86
N LYS A 233 -20.98 5.68 15.10
CA LYS A 233 -20.51 5.11 13.85
C LYS A 233 -19.09 5.58 13.53
N THR A 234 -18.22 4.66 13.19
CA THR A 234 -16.92 4.99 12.56
C THR A 234 -17.15 5.32 11.09
N ILE A 235 -16.70 6.49 10.65
CA ILE A 235 -16.74 6.94 9.24
C ILE A 235 -15.40 6.59 8.57
N ASN A 236 -14.29 6.99 9.18
CA ASN A 236 -12.92 6.67 8.74
C ASN A 236 -12.15 5.99 9.88
N PRO A 237 -11.38 4.92 9.59
CA PRO A 237 -10.58 4.27 10.61
C PRO A 237 -9.42 5.15 11.07
N LYS A 238 -8.99 4.99 12.31
CA LYS A 238 -7.76 5.59 12.84
C LYS A 238 -6.55 4.93 12.18
N ILE A 239 -5.75 5.69 11.45
CA ILE A 239 -4.57 5.16 10.77
C ILE A 239 -3.36 5.21 11.72
N VAL A 240 -2.66 4.08 11.84
CA VAL A 240 -1.38 3.98 12.55
C VAL A 240 -0.32 3.45 11.60
N THR A 241 0.85 4.08 11.56
CA THR A 241 1.89 3.83 10.55
C THR A 241 3.22 3.34 11.14
N ALA A 242 3.22 3.00 12.42
CA ALA A 242 4.38 2.50 13.14
C ALA A 242 3.89 1.62 14.29
N ASN A 243 4.83 1.04 15.05
CA ASN A 243 4.53 0.29 16.26
C ASN A 243 3.52 1.05 17.12
N TYR A 244 2.42 0.38 17.49
CA TYR A 244 1.31 1.02 18.16
C TYR A 244 0.73 0.13 19.24
N THR A 245 0.63 0.69 20.45
CA THR A 245 -0.06 0.05 21.57
C THR A 245 -1.48 0.59 21.65
N ILE A 246 -2.47 -0.31 21.66
CA ILE A 246 -3.87 0.06 21.86
C ILE A 246 -4.02 0.84 23.17
N SER A 247 -4.80 1.91 23.12
CA SER A 247 -5.04 2.83 24.24
C SER A 247 -6.52 2.85 24.63
N ALA A 248 -6.84 3.41 25.79
CA ALA A 248 -8.22 3.61 26.23
C ALA A 248 -9.06 4.43 25.21
N ASN A 249 -8.41 5.30 24.43
CA ASN A 249 -9.06 6.09 23.39
C ASN A 249 -9.47 5.31 22.14
N ASP A 250 -9.00 4.07 21.99
CA ASP A 250 -9.32 3.22 20.84
C ASP A 250 -10.58 2.38 21.05
N ASN A 251 -11.25 2.51 22.20
CA ASN A 251 -12.46 1.76 22.49
C ASN A 251 -13.52 1.99 21.40
N GLY A 252 -14.19 0.93 20.95
CA GLY A 252 -15.18 0.94 19.87
C GLY A 252 -14.63 1.29 18.48
N SER A 253 -13.36 1.71 18.37
CA SER A 253 -12.80 2.23 17.12
C SER A 253 -12.33 1.13 16.18
N VAL A 254 -12.06 1.53 14.93
CA VAL A 254 -11.31 0.72 13.96
C VAL A 254 -9.91 1.31 13.84
N VAL A 255 -8.90 0.61 14.36
CA VAL A 255 -7.49 0.92 14.20
C VAL A 255 -6.98 0.24 12.94
N LYS A 256 -6.74 1.03 11.89
CA LYS A 256 -6.14 0.58 10.63
C LYS A 256 -4.62 0.74 10.70
N ALA A 257 -3.94 -0.39 10.82
CA ALA A 257 -2.49 -0.50 10.79
C ALA A 257 -1.98 -0.46 9.34
N GLY A 258 -1.36 0.64 8.96
CA GLY A 258 -0.79 0.86 7.64
C GLY A 258 -1.70 1.68 6.71
N SER A 259 -1.06 2.44 5.82
CA SER A 259 -1.72 3.24 4.78
C SER A 259 -1.89 2.47 3.47
N GLY A 260 -1.33 1.26 3.35
CA GLY A 260 -1.21 0.51 2.09
C GLY A 260 0.23 0.10 1.81
N THR A 261 1.20 0.89 2.29
CA THR A 261 2.64 0.78 1.92
C THR A 261 3.58 0.81 3.12
N THR A 262 3.06 0.72 4.35
CA THR A 262 3.83 1.11 5.55
C THR A 262 4.77 0.01 6.06
N GLY A 263 4.66 -1.21 5.53
CA GLY A 263 5.58 -2.31 5.83
C GLY A 263 5.23 -3.04 7.12
N LEU A 264 6.13 -3.91 7.59
CA LEU A 264 5.91 -4.75 8.77
C LEU A 264 6.18 -3.95 10.06
N PHE A 265 5.23 -3.97 11.00
CA PHE A 265 5.38 -3.41 12.34
C PHE A 265 4.36 -4.07 13.30
N THR A 266 4.50 -3.78 14.59
CA THR A 266 3.77 -4.46 15.66
C THR A 266 2.58 -3.65 16.16
N ILE A 267 1.43 -4.31 16.30
CA ILE A 267 0.29 -3.84 17.09
C ILE A 267 0.29 -4.58 18.42
N THR A 268 0.20 -3.85 19.52
CA THR A 268 0.28 -4.39 20.87
C THR A 268 -1.00 -4.12 21.63
N LEU A 269 -1.58 -5.16 22.25
CA LEU A 269 -2.61 -4.99 23.26
C LEU A 269 -1.92 -4.72 24.63
N PRO A 270 -2.34 -3.68 25.36
CA PRO A 270 -1.85 -3.47 26.71
C PRO A 270 -2.42 -4.54 27.66
N PRO A 271 -1.91 -4.67 28.89
CA PRO A 271 -2.54 -5.52 29.90
C PRO A 271 -4.03 -5.17 30.06
N ALA A 272 -4.91 -6.18 30.09
CA ALA A 272 -6.37 -5.94 30.18
C ALA A 272 -6.75 -5.10 31.41
N SER A 273 -6.02 -5.26 32.52
CA SER A 273 -6.19 -4.48 33.76
C SER A 273 -5.91 -2.97 33.62
N SER A 274 -5.27 -2.53 32.52
CA SER A 274 -5.06 -1.11 32.24
C SER A 274 -6.25 -0.45 31.53
N LEU A 275 -7.25 -1.24 31.16
CA LEU A 275 -8.49 -0.83 30.49
C LEU A 275 -9.69 -1.31 31.32
N PHE A 276 -10.90 -1.20 30.78
CA PHE A 276 -12.14 -1.52 31.48
C PHE A 276 -12.94 -2.63 30.81
N GLU A 277 -13.79 -3.30 31.60
CA GLU A 277 -14.69 -4.37 31.14
C GLU A 277 -15.63 -3.88 30.03
N GLY A 278 -15.79 -4.68 28.97
CA GLY A 278 -16.58 -4.29 27.80
C GLY A 278 -15.84 -3.35 26.82
N PHE A 279 -14.55 -3.06 27.05
CA PHE A 279 -13.70 -2.42 26.04
C PHE A 279 -13.69 -3.28 24.76
N THR A 280 -13.77 -2.65 23.59
CA THR A 280 -13.70 -3.32 22.29
C THR A 280 -12.80 -2.53 21.34
N VAL A 281 -12.09 -3.21 20.43
CA VAL A 281 -11.36 -2.55 19.34
C VAL A 281 -11.29 -3.46 18.14
N THR A 282 -11.52 -2.89 16.95
CA THR A 282 -11.26 -3.59 15.69
C THR A 282 -9.90 -3.20 15.17
N VAL A 283 -9.05 -4.18 14.92
CA VAL A 283 -7.74 -3.97 14.28
C VAL A 283 -7.82 -4.45 12.84
N LYS A 284 -7.36 -3.62 11.92
CA LYS A 284 -7.34 -3.89 10.48
C LYS A 284 -5.94 -3.71 9.94
N ASN A 285 -5.43 -4.68 9.19
CA ASN A 285 -4.25 -4.47 8.38
C ASN A 285 -4.65 -3.70 7.12
N GLY A 286 -4.13 -2.48 6.99
CA GLY A 286 -4.36 -1.60 5.86
C GLY A 286 -3.45 -1.86 4.66
N ASP A 287 -2.37 -2.62 4.84
CA ASP A 287 -1.41 -2.90 3.79
C ASP A 287 -1.86 -4.07 2.91
N THR A 288 -1.47 -4.01 1.64
CA THR A 288 -1.80 -5.03 0.62
C THR A 288 -0.70 -6.07 0.46
N SER A 289 0.51 -5.81 0.95
CA SER A 289 1.69 -6.64 0.68
C SER A 289 2.39 -7.18 1.93
N ARG A 290 2.15 -6.61 3.12
CA ARG A 290 2.83 -6.98 4.36
C ARG A 290 1.85 -7.20 5.52
N GLY A 291 2.13 -8.20 6.34
CA GLY A 291 1.43 -8.49 7.59
C GLY A 291 1.67 -7.41 8.65
N LYS A 292 1.04 -7.60 9.81
CA LYS A 292 1.32 -6.86 11.05
C LYS A 292 1.57 -7.86 12.16
N LEU A 293 2.62 -7.64 12.94
CA LEU A 293 2.90 -8.49 14.09
C LEU A 293 1.91 -8.15 15.21
N LEU A 294 1.48 -9.17 15.93
CA LEU A 294 0.50 -9.06 17.00
C LEU A 294 1.16 -9.43 18.33
N SER A 295 1.10 -8.53 19.29
CA SER A 295 1.62 -8.74 20.65
C SER A 295 0.50 -8.58 21.68
N GLY A 296 0.40 -9.53 22.62
CA GLY A 296 -0.63 -9.53 23.67
C GLY A 296 -2.03 -9.95 23.22
N PHE A 297 -2.21 -10.34 21.95
CA PHE A 297 -3.47 -10.84 21.42
C PHE A 297 -3.82 -12.23 21.96
N PRO A 298 -5.12 -12.55 22.13
CA PRO A 298 -5.56 -13.92 22.43
C PRO A 298 -5.00 -14.94 21.43
N ALA A 299 -4.68 -16.14 21.92
CA ALA A 299 -4.02 -17.17 21.12
C ALA A 299 -4.87 -17.69 19.94
N ASP A 300 -6.18 -17.53 20.02
CA ASP A 300 -7.15 -17.89 19.00
C ASP A 300 -7.46 -16.75 18.02
N PHE A 301 -6.91 -15.53 18.23
CA PHE A 301 -7.13 -14.42 17.30
C PHE A 301 -6.49 -14.72 15.93
N GLY A 302 -7.34 -14.74 14.89
CA GLY A 302 -6.96 -15.26 13.59
C GLY A 302 -6.83 -16.78 13.65
N THR A 303 -5.64 -17.24 13.33
CA THR A 303 -5.22 -18.64 13.40
C THR A 303 -4.18 -18.86 14.51
N GLY A 304 -4.00 -17.88 15.41
CA GLY A 304 -2.92 -17.88 16.39
C GLY A 304 -1.53 -17.82 15.75
N SER A 305 -1.42 -17.13 14.61
CA SER A 305 -0.17 -16.92 13.87
C SER A 305 0.73 -15.85 14.50
N GLY A 306 0.18 -15.00 15.37
CA GLY A 306 0.84 -13.75 15.77
C GLY A 306 0.94 -12.72 14.63
N ILE A 307 0.25 -12.94 13.51
CA ILE A 307 0.29 -12.09 12.32
C ILE A 307 -1.15 -11.77 11.89
N LEU A 308 -1.47 -10.47 11.78
CA LEU A 308 -2.64 -10.01 11.04
C LEU A 308 -2.26 -9.84 9.57
N TRP A 309 -2.72 -10.77 8.72
CA TRP A 309 -2.31 -10.82 7.31
C TRP A 309 -2.85 -9.64 6.50
N PRO A 310 -2.27 -9.34 5.32
CA PRO A 310 -2.72 -8.26 4.47
C PRO A 310 -4.23 -8.21 4.30
N LEU A 311 -4.80 -7.02 4.48
CA LEU A 311 -6.23 -6.72 4.38
C LEU A 311 -7.17 -7.43 5.36
N GLN A 312 -6.66 -8.26 6.29
CA GLN A 312 -7.48 -8.85 7.34
C GLN A 312 -7.91 -7.83 8.38
N ALA A 313 -9.04 -8.10 9.04
CA ALA A 313 -9.51 -7.36 10.19
C ALA A 313 -10.14 -8.32 11.21
N GLY A 314 -9.99 -7.99 12.49
CA GLY A 314 -10.63 -8.71 13.59
C GLY A 314 -10.91 -7.79 14.76
N THR A 315 -11.81 -8.23 15.63
CA THR A 315 -12.24 -7.47 16.80
C THR A 315 -11.90 -8.24 18.07
N VAL A 316 -11.23 -7.57 19.00
CA VAL A 316 -11.00 -8.05 20.37
C VAL A 316 -11.72 -7.16 21.36
N GLY A 317 -11.97 -7.69 22.55
CA GLY A 317 -12.50 -6.90 23.65
C GLY A 317 -12.14 -7.50 25.01
N ILE A 318 -12.45 -6.77 26.07
CA ILE A 318 -12.27 -7.25 27.44
C ILE A 318 -13.57 -7.87 27.92
N VAL A 319 -13.51 -9.16 28.21
CA VAL A 319 -14.61 -9.98 28.73
C VAL A 319 -14.09 -10.73 29.94
N ASP A 320 -14.81 -10.63 31.06
CA ASP A 320 -14.45 -11.24 32.35
C ASP A 320 -13.02 -10.87 32.80
N GLY A 321 -12.61 -9.62 32.54
CA GLY A 321 -11.30 -9.07 32.92
C GLY A 321 -10.12 -9.53 32.05
N ALA A 322 -10.34 -10.22 30.94
CA ALA A 322 -9.30 -10.68 30.02
C ALA A 322 -9.59 -10.31 28.56
N TRP A 323 -8.55 -10.26 27.73
CA TRP A 323 -8.72 -10.10 26.29
C TRP A 323 -9.38 -11.34 25.69
N ALA A 324 -10.47 -11.13 24.95
CA ALA A 324 -11.23 -12.14 24.24
C ALA A 324 -11.41 -11.74 22.77
N VAL A 325 -11.52 -12.74 21.90
CA VAL A 325 -11.83 -12.55 20.48
C VAL A 325 -13.33 -12.38 20.31
N LEU A 326 -13.76 -11.23 19.78
CA LEU A 326 -15.17 -10.96 19.49
C LEU A 326 -15.49 -11.20 18.01
N SER A 327 -14.52 -10.97 17.12
CA SER A 327 -14.61 -11.30 15.72
C SER A 327 -13.24 -11.77 15.23
N ASN A 328 -13.20 -12.99 14.70
CA ASN A 328 -11.96 -13.63 14.29
C ASN A 328 -11.68 -13.36 12.79
N PRO A 329 -10.48 -12.87 12.41
CA PRO A 329 -10.11 -12.69 11.00
C PRO A 329 -10.01 -14.01 10.21
N GLY A 330 -9.85 -15.15 10.89
CA GLY A 330 -9.75 -16.47 10.29
C GLY A 330 -8.50 -16.70 9.44
N VAL A 331 -8.54 -17.75 8.62
CA VAL A 331 -7.48 -18.10 7.66
C VAL A 331 -7.39 -17.03 6.56
N TRP A 332 -6.18 -16.63 6.20
CA TRP A 332 -5.96 -15.62 5.18
C TRP A 332 -6.31 -16.13 3.78
N THR A 333 -7.10 -15.35 3.05
CA THR A 333 -7.54 -15.61 1.68
C THR A 333 -6.90 -14.58 0.74
N PRO A 334 -5.66 -14.83 0.27
CA PRO A 334 -4.95 -13.88 -0.57
C PRO A 334 -5.64 -13.66 -1.93
N GLY A 335 -5.71 -12.41 -2.38
CA GLY A 335 -6.29 -12.07 -3.69
C GLY A 335 -5.38 -12.36 -4.89
N THR A 336 -4.10 -12.70 -4.66
CA THR A 336 -3.08 -12.94 -5.70
C THR A 336 -2.20 -14.14 -5.33
N PHE A 337 -1.21 -14.47 -6.17
CA PHE A 337 -0.24 -15.51 -5.85
C PHE A 337 0.61 -15.14 -4.63
N ILE A 338 0.80 -16.10 -3.73
CA ILE A 338 1.57 -15.91 -2.50
C ILE A 338 2.93 -16.58 -2.62
N PHE A 339 3.93 -15.81 -2.18
CA PHE A 339 5.31 -16.21 -2.03
C PHE A 339 5.72 -15.94 -0.59
N PHE A 340 6.18 -16.99 0.09
CA PHE A 340 6.96 -16.82 1.30
C PHE A 340 8.43 -16.89 0.97
N ASN A 341 9.22 -16.05 1.59
CA ASN A 341 10.67 -16.07 1.46
C ASN A 341 11.28 -16.73 2.70
N VAL A 342 12.34 -17.49 2.47
CA VAL A 342 13.22 -18.05 3.50
C VAL A 342 14.61 -17.48 3.28
N ASP A 343 15.25 -17.04 4.35
CA ASP A 343 16.62 -16.54 4.39
C ASP A 343 17.23 -17.03 5.70
N HIS A 344 18.18 -17.98 5.63
CA HIS A 344 18.73 -18.62 6.81
C HIS A 344 19.69 -17.70 7.56
N ALA A 345 20.25 -16.69 6.88
CA ALA A 345 21.22 -15.76 7.45
C ALA A 345 20.57 -14.55 8.13
N LEU A 346 19.52 -13.99 7.52
CA LEU A 346 18.89 -12.74 7.94
C LEU A 346 17.44 -12.90 8.39
N GLY A 347 16.77 -14.00 8.04
CA GLY A 347 15.35 -14.23 8.32
C GLY A 347 15.03 -14.36 9.81
N SER A 348 13.74 -14.31 10.13
CA SER A 348 13.23 -14.47 11.50
C SER A 348 11.95 -15.30 11.53
N ASN A 349 11.82 -16.19 12.51
CA ASN A 349 10.58 -16.94 12.77
C ASN A 349 9.69 -16.28 13.84
N VAL A 350 10.07 -15.09 14.33
CA VAL A 350 9.32 -14.37 15.38
C VAL A 350 8.96 -12.95 14.97
N ASN A 351 9.83 -12.29 14.19
CA ASN A 351 9.68 -10.89 13.80
C ASN A 351 9.44 -10.74 12.29
N SER A 352 8.78 -11.71 11.68
CA SER A 352 8.59 -11.78 10.23
C SER A 352 7.19 -12.24 9.85
N ASP A 353 6.71 -11.75 8.72
CA ASP A 353 5.53 -12.25 8.03
C ASP A 353 5.88 -13.18 6.85
N GLY A 354 7.17 -13.34 6.54
CA GLY A 354 7.68 -14.10 5.41
C GLY A 354 7.36 -13.54 4.03
N LEU A 355 6.61 -12.43 3.95
CA LEU A 355 6.22 -11.81 2.68
C LEU A 355 7.30 -10.85 2.16
N GLY A 356 8.24 -10.45 3.02
CA GLY A 356 9.42 -9.67 2.64
C GLY A 356 10.65 -10.56 2.38
N THR A 357 11.72 -9.96 1.87
CA THR A 357 13.04 -10.60 1.70
C THR A 357 13.99 -10.20 2.83
N GLY A 358 15.14 -10.88 2.97
CA GLY A 358 16.14 -10.56 3.99
C GLY A 358 15.56 -10.69 5.40
N ALA A 359 15.68 -9.62 6.21
CA ALA A 359 15.08 -9.58 7.55
C ALA A 359 13.55 -9.73 7.59
N GLY A 360 12.87 -9.56 6.45
CA GLY A 360 11.43 -9.79 6.31
C GLY A 360 11.04 -11.20 5.85
N ALA A 361 12.01 -12.11 5.68
CA ALA A 361 11.81 -13.52 5.34
C ALA A 361 11.71 -14.37 6.61
N PHE A 362 11.26 -15.62 6.48
CA PHE A 362 11.37 -16.62 7.56
C PHE A 362 12.81 -17.13 7.66
N ALA A 363 13.21 -17.57 8.87
CA ALA A 363 14.54 -18.11 9.08
C ALA A 363 14.67 -19.58 8.63
N THR A 364 13.55 -20.31 8.57
CA THR A 364 13.55 -21.74 8.27
C THR A 364 12.39 -22.14 7.36
N TYR A 365 12.63 -23.13 6.52
CA TYR A 365 11.62 -23.76 5.67
C TYR A 365 10.52 -24.41 6.46
N GLN A 366 10.84 -25.12 7.55
CA GLN A 366 9.79 -25.77 8.36
C GLN A 366 8.79 -24.73 8.88
N PHE A 367 9.29 -23.59 9.38
CA PHE A 367 8.41 -22.53 9.90
C PHE A 367 7.58 -21.88 8.80
N ALA A 368 8.17 -21.68 7.61
CA ALA A 368 7.45 -21.18 6.44
C ALA A 368 6.33 -22.13 6.00
N VAL A 369 6.60 -23.45 5.98
CA VAL A 369 5.61 -24.49 5.66
C VAL A 369 4.48 -24.50 6.68
N ASP A 370 4.80 -24.55 7.97
CA ASP A 370 3.81 -24.58 9.04
C ASP A 370 2.95 -23.31 9.01
N THR A 371 3.58 -22.16 8.75
CA THR A 371 2.88 -20.88 8.60
C THR A 371 1.95 -20.90 7.39
N ALA A 372 2.39 -21.43 6.25
CA ALA A 372 1.57 -21.54 5.06
C ALA A 372 0.34 -22.42 5.29
N LEU A 373 0.56 -23.64 5.78
CA LEU A 373 -0.49 -24.64 5.98
C LEU A 373 -1.51 -24.22 7.05
N LYS A 374 -1.05 -23.56 8.12
CA LYS A 374 -1.93 -23.12 9.20
C LYS A 374 -2.73 -21.86 8.83
N ASN A 375 -2.14 -20.95 8.08
CA ASN A 375 -2.63 -19.56 8.01
C ASN A 375 -3.16 -19.13 6.64
N VAL A 376 -2.91 -19.91 5.58
CA VAL A 376 -3.29 -19.53 4.22
C VAL A 376 -4.28 -20.53 3.64
N TYR A 377 -5.34 -20.01 3.01
CA TYR A 377 -6.29 -20.80 2.25
C TYR A 377 -5.89 -20.82 0.78
N SER A 378 -5.41 -21.97 0.29
CA SER A 378 -4.98 -22.12 -1.12
C SER A 378 -5.38 -23.47 -1.74
N PRO A 379 -6.67 -23.81 -1.82
CA PRO A 379 -7.14 -25.12 -2.31
C PRO A 379 -7.02 -25.33 -3.83
N LYS A 380 -6.56 -24.32 -4.59
CA LYS A 380 -6.46 -24.39 -6.06
C LYS A 380 -5.09 -24.00 -6.61
N ARG A 381 -4.12 -23.74 -5.74
CA ARG A 381 -2.81 -23.20 -6.12
C ARG A 381 -1.74 -23.66 -5.16
N ASN A 382 -0.56 -23.96 -5.69
CA ASN A 382 0.60 -24.22 -4.86
C ASN A 382 1.06 -22.92 -4.19
N ILE A 383 1.44 -23.01 -2.91
CA ILE A 383 2.11 -21.92 -2.22
C ILE A 383 3.61 -22.07 -2.46
N THR A 384 4.24 -21.02 -2.98
CA THR A 384 5.68 -21.03 -3.21
C THR A 384 6.42 -20.54 -1.98
N ILE A 385 7.40 -21.32 -1.53
CA ILE A 385 8.35 -20.94 -0.48
C ILE A 385 9.72 -20.86 -1.17
N ALA A 386 10.20 -19.64 -1.36
CA ALA A 386 11.42 -19.33 -2.09
C ALA A 386 12.58 -19.06 -1.14
N GLY A 387 13.74 -19.66 -1.41
CA GLY A 387 14.97 -19.39 -0.68
C GLY A 387 15.95 -20.55 -0.68
N PRO A 388 16.94 -20.53 0.20
CA PRO A 388 17.64 -19.31 0.57
C PRO A 388 18.33 -18.64 -0.64
N ALA A 389 19.00 -17.51 -0.40
CA ALA A 389 19.76 -16.83 -1.45
C ALA A 389 20.85 -17.74 -2.05
N ALA A 390 21.27 -17.44 -3.28
CA ALA A 390 22.32 -18.19 -3.95
C ALA A 390 23.63 -18.14 -3.14
N GLY A 391 24.16 -19.32 -2.79
CA GLY A 391 25.36 -19.51 -2.00
C GLY A 391 25.10 -19.93 -0.56
N GLU A 392 23.86 -19.88 -0.08
CA GLU A 392 23.52 -20.32 1.27
C GLU A 392 23.44 -21.85 1.38
N ALA A 393 23.94 -22.35 2.51
CA ALA A 393 23.84 -23.74 2.92
C ALA A 393 23.04 -23.84 4.20
N PHE A 394 22.14 -24.84 4.30
CA PHE A 394 21.28 -25.01 5.47
C PHE A 394 21.12 -26.47 5.86
N THR A 395 20.83 -26.73 7.14
CA THR A 395 20.89 -28.07 7.73
C THR A 395 19.58 -28.56 8.36
N GLU A 396 18.51 -27.77 8.27
CA GLU A 396 17.20 -28.18 8.82
C GLU A 396 16.64 -29.40 8.07
N ASP A 397 15.89 -30.22 8.78
CA ASP A 397 15.10 -31.30 8.20
C ASP A 397 13.65 -30.82 8.12
N VAL A 398 13.02 -30.95 6.95
CA VAL A 398 11.66 -30.46 6.70
C VAL A 398 10.69 -31.63 6.60
N VAL A 399 9.59 -31.56 7.33
CA VAL A 399 8.53 -32.57 7.36
C VAL A 399 7.21 -31.94 6.95
N ILE A 400 6.56 -32.53 5.94
CA ILE A 400 5.27 -32.10 5.40
C ILE A 400 4.30 -33.27 5.45
N THR A 401 3.33 -33.23 6.35
CA THR A 401 2.39 -34.35 6.63
C THR A 401 0.99 -34.15 6.07
N SER A 402 0.64 -32.96 5.61
CA SER A 402 -0.62 -32.76 4.89
C SER A 402 -0.57 -31.49 4.06
N THR A 403 -1.37 -31.45 2.99
CA THR A 403 -1.62 -30.25 2.19
C THR A 403 -3.11 -30.15 1.89
N TRP A 404 -3.56 -29.12 1.15
CA TRP A 404 -4.97 -28.86 0.86
C TRP A 404 -5.64 -29.88 -0.10
N GLY A 405 -5.01 -31.02 -0.39
CA GLY A 405 -5.48 -32.10 -1.26
C GLY A 405 -4.56 -32.37 -2.46
N ALA A 406 -4.95 -33.30 -3.34
CA ALA A 406 -4.11 -33.86 -4.41
C ALA A 406 -3.72 -32.89 -5.55
N THR A 407 -4.25 -31.67 -5.58
CA THR A 407 -4.00 -30.69 -6.67
C THR A 407 -3.37 -29.39 -6.17
N SER A 408 -3.14 -29.25 -4.86
CA SER A 408 -2.57 -28.05 -4.26
C SER A 408 -1.60 -28.42 -3.14
N GLY A 409 -0.34 -28.05 -3.35
CA GLY A 409 0.78 -28.45 -2.51
C GLY A 409 1.66 -27.28 -2.09
N ILE A 410 2.80 -27.64 -1.50
CA ILE A 410 3.88 -26.70 -1.22
C ILE A 410 4.89 -26.77 -2.36
N TYR A 411 5.32 -25.62 -2.86
CA TYR A 411 6.40 -25.53 -3.83
C TYR A 411 7.65 -24.93 -3.17
N LEU A 412 8.62 -25.78 -2.87
CA LEU A 412 9.94 -25.37 -2.36
C LEU A 412 10.83 -24.99 -3.55
N LYS A 413 11.37 -23.77 -3.53
CA LYS A 413 12.14 -23.22 -4.65
C LYS A 413 13.49 -22.66 -4.21
N GLY A 414 14.55 -23.31 -4.66
CA GLY A 414 15.94 -22.88 -4.51
C GLY A 414 16.40 -22.02 -5.69
N THR A 415 17.47 -22.47 -6.35
CA THR A 415 18.07 -21.83 -7.54
C THR A 415 17.95 -22.74 -8.78
N PRO A 416 16.78 -22.81 -9.45
CA PRO A 416 16.53 -23.74 -10.56
C PRO A 416 17.56 -23.69 -11.70
N ALA A 417 18.05 -22.49 -12.03
CA ALA A 417 19.06 -22.31 -13.07
C ALA A 417 20.43 -22.90 -12.70
N ASN A 418 20.74 -23.00 -11.40
CA ASN A 418 21.98 -23.58 -10.92
C ASN A 418 21.79 -24.17 -9.50
N PRO A 419 21.26 -25.41 -9.37
CA PRO A 419 20.96 -26.00 -8.06
C PRO A 419 22.14 -26.09 -7.11
N LEU A 420 23.38 -26.02 -7.61
CA LEU A 420 24.59 -26.03 -6.79
C LEU A 420 24.71 -24.80 -5.89
N ASN A 421 23.96 -23.73 -6.20
CA ASN A 421 23.93 -22.51 -5.42
C ASN A 421 22.95 -22.57 -4.24
N THR A 422 22.20 -23.66 -4.06
CA THR A 422 21.32 -23.81 -2.90
C THR A 422 21.56 -25.17 -2.27
N ALA A 423 22.46 -25.22 -1.28
CA ALA A 423 22.92 -26.46 -0.68
C ALA A 423 22.11 -26.81 0.57
N TRP A 424 21.35 -27.90 0.50
CA TRP A 424 20.65 -28.50 1.63
C TRP A 424 21.50 -29.62 2.22
N GLN A 425 22.15 -29.35 3.34
CA GLN A 425 23.09 -30.25 4.00
C GLN A 425 22.42 -30.91 5.22
N THR A 426 21.60 -31.93 4.97
CA THR A 426 20.81 -32.59 6.02
C THR A 426 21.68 -33.34 7.02
N THR A 427 21.28 -33.27 8.29
CA THR A 427 21.86 -34.08 9.38
C THR A 427 21.00 -35.30 9.72
N GLY A 428 19.85 -35.48 9.07
CA GLY A 428 18.94 -36.61 9.21
C GLY A 428 18.30 -36.97 7.87
N GLN A 429 17.09 -36.45 7.65
CA GLN A 429 16.36 -36.57 6.39
C GLN A 429 16.01 -35.18 5.85
N ALA A 430 16.54 -34.80 4.68
CA ALA A 430 16.38 -33.44 4.19
C ALA A 430 14.90 -33.06 4.06
N LEU A 431 14.15 -33.81 3.27
CA LEU A 431 12.71 -33.60 3.11
C LEU A 431 11.96 -34.91 3.30
N VAL A 432 10.96 -34.89 4.18
CA VAL A 432 10.03 -36.00 4.43
C VAL A 432 8.62 -35.53 4.12
N VAL A 433 8.01 -36.11 3.09
CA VAL A 433 6.64 -35.78 2.67
C VAL A 433 5.78 -37.01 2.84
N HIS A 434 4.81 -36.95 3.76
CA HIS A 434 4.01 -38.10 4.18
C HIS A 434 2.50 -37.74 4.22
N ASP A 435 1.65 -38.73 4.47
CA ASP A 435 0.24 -38.56 4.86
C ASP A 435 -0.60 -37.77 3.82
N ASN A 436 -0.48 -38.16 2.54
CA ASN A 436 -1.14 -37.56 1.36
C ASN A 436 -0.72 -36.11 1.01
N ALA A 437 0.38 -35.61 1.57
CA ALA A 437 0.91 -34.31 1.17
C ALA A 437 1.46 -34.32 -0.28
N PHE A 438 1.25 -33.20 -0.98
CA PHE A 438 1.81 -32.96 -2.32
C PHE A 438 2.87 -31.85 -2.27
N VAL A 439 4.08 -32.13 -2.76
CA VAL A 439 5.20 -31.19 -2.72
C VAL A 439 5.93 -31.16 -4.05
N LEU A 440 6.21 -29.95 -4.52
CA LEU A 440 7.13 -29.70 -5.61
C LEU A 440 8.43 -29.17 -5.02
N ILE A 441 9.57 -29.60 -5.55
CA ILE A 441 10.89 -29.09 -5.16
C ILE A 441 11.73 -28.80 -6.40
N ASP A 442 12.28 -27.59 -6.48
CA ASP A 442 13.04 -27.13 -7.64
C ASP A 442 14.34 -26.42 -7.25
N GLY A 443 15.46 -26.83 -7.84
CA GLY A 443 16.70 -26.05 -7.79
C GLY A 443 17.54 -26.19 -6.52
N PHE A 444 17.59 -27.38 -5.93
CA PHE A 444 18.42 -27.64 -4.74
C PHE A 444 19.53 -28.65 -5.03
N ARG A 445 20.67 -28.45 -4.35
CA ARG A 445 21.69 -29.48 -4.15
C ARG A 445 21.48 -30.11 -2.78
N LEU A 446 21.36 -31.44 -2.70
CA LEU A 446 21.23 -32.16 -1.43
C LEU A 446 22.56 -32.81 -1.05
N ASP A 447 22.96 -32.70 0.21
CA ASP A 447 24.13 -33.35 0.78
C ASP A 447 23.78 -33.97 2.15
N GLY A 448 24.32 -35.14 2.45
CA GLY A 448 24.21 -35.77 3.76
C GLY A 448 25.42 -35.50 4.64
N ILE A 449 25.21 -34.87 5.80
CA ILE A 449 26.27 -34.68 6.81
C ILE A 449 26.37 -35.95 7.67
N GLY A 450 27.49 -36.67 7.50
CA GLY A 450 27.77 -37.91 8.23
C GLY A 450 27.28 -39.16 7.48
N SER A 451 27.10 -40.27 8.22
CA SER A 451 26.73 -41.57 7.65
C SER A 451 25.25 -41.87 7.83
N GLY A 452 24.61 -42.51 6.85
CA GLY A 452 23.24 -43.02 6.93
C GLY A 452 22.13 -41.97 6.76
N ARG A 453 22.44 -40.85 6.09
CA ARG A 453 21.47 -39.76 5.85
C ARG A 453 20.57 -40.04 4.65
N THR A 454 19.40 -39.41 4.63
CA THR A 454 18.45 -39.52 3.50
C THR A 454 18.20 -38.15 2.88
N GLY A 455 18.20 -38.05 1.56
CA GLY A 455 17.81 -36.83 0.86
C GLY A 455 16.30 -36.62 0.94
N LEU A 456 15.57 -37.16 -0.03
CA LEU A 456 14.12 -36.98 -0.16
C LEU A 456 13.39 -38.27 0.22
N THR A 457 12.33 -38.17 1.00
CA THR A 457 11.48 -39.31 1.41
C THR A 457 10.03 -39.02 1.05
N ALA A 458 9.47 -39.77 0.09
CA ALA A 458 8.04 -39.81 -0.19
C ALA A 458 7.41 -41.03 0.50
N GLY A 459 6.64 -40.83 1.56
CA GLY A 459 5.99 -41.89 2.32
C GLY A 459 4.48 -41.76 2.40
N LYS A 460 3.79 -42.82 2.82
CA LYS A 460 2.37 -42.78 3.23
C LYS A 460 1.46 -42.03 2.23
N LEU A 461 1.42 -42.51 0.99
CA LEU A 461 0.60 -41.95 -0.11
C LEU A 461 0.89 -40.49 -0.48
N SER A 462 2.02 -39.93 -0.06
CA SER A 462 2.42 -38.60 -0.49
C SER A 462 2.91 -38.57 -1.93
N PHE A 463 3.12 -37.36 -2.43
CA PHE A 463 3.67 -37.13 -3.76
C PHE A 463 4.75 -36.06 -3.71
N ILE A 464 5.95 -36.41 -4.18
CA ILE A 464 7.05 -35.48 -4.42
C ILE A 464 7.30 -35.37 -5.92
N GLU A 465 7.27 -34.15 -6.43
CA GLU A 465 7.72 -33.83 -7.77
C GLU A 465 9.00 -33.01 -7.73
N THR A 466 10.01 -33.41 -8.51
CA THR A 466 11.31 -32.75 -8.51
C THR A 466 11.63 -32.09 -9.84
N PHE A 467 12.30 -30.94 -9.77
CA PHE A 467 12.80 -30.18 -10.91
C PHE A 467 14.23 -29.69 -10.62
N ASN A 468 15.08 -29.68 -11.65
CA ASN A 468 16.43 -29.11 -11.57
C ASN A 468 17.24 -29.47 -10.30
N MET A 469 17.33 -30.75 -9.93
CA MET A 469 17.98 -31.19 -8.68
C MET A 469 19.45 -31.56 -8.88
N ALA A 470 20.26 -31.39 -7.84
CA ALA A 470 21.59 -31.98 -7.72
C ALA A 470 21.70 -32.85 -6.47
N TYR A 471 22.26 -34.05 -6.58
CA TYR A 471 22.46 -34.95 -5.45
C TYR A 471 23.95 -35.15 -5.20
N GLY A 472 24.40 -34.61 -4.06
CA GLY A 472 25.76 -34.66 -3.56
C GLY A 472 26.08 -35.94 -2.81
N THR A 473 26.88 -35.84 -1.75
CA THR A 473 27.39 -37.03 -1.04
C THR A 473 26.51 -37.41 0.14
N PHE A 474 26.13 -38.69 0.22
CA PHE A 474 25.39 -39.33 1.30
C PHE A 474 26.12 -40.61 1.74
N THR A 475 27.14 -40.49 2.58
CA THR A 475 27.94 -41.64 3.05
C THR A 475 27.05 -42.72 3.66
N ASN A 476 27.07 -43.93 3.11
CA ASN A 476 26.15 -45.04 3.48
C ASN A 476 24.65 -44.64 3.55
N GLY A 477 24.28 -43.57 2.86
CA GLY A 477 22.94 -42.97 2.85
C GLY A 477 22.25 -43.15 1.50
N VAL A 478 21.13 -42.45 1.34
CA VAL A 478 20.25 -42.59 0.16
C VAL A 478 19.82 -41.23 -0.36
N HIS A 479 19.82 -41.04 -1.68
CA HIS A 479 19.33 -39.79 -2.27
C HIS A 479 17.80 -39.71 -2.24
N ILE A 480 17.12 -40.76 -2.70
CA ILE A 480 15.66 -40.83 -2.78
C ILE A 480 15.13 -42.09 -2.11
N VAL A 481 14.15 -41.92 -1.23
CA VAL A 481 13.41 -43.01 -0.61
C VAL A 481 11.92 -42.86 -0.96
N THR A 482 11.29 -43.96 -1.36
CA THR A 482 9.83 -44.04 -1.42
C THR A 482 9.32 -45.19 -0.57
N ASN A 483 8.30 -44.98 0.26
CA ASN A 483 7.73 -46.03 1.08
C ASN A 483 6.21 -45.92 1.25
N GLN A 484 5.54 -47.00 1.67
CA GLN A 484 4.12 -46.99 2.09
C GLN A 484 3.19 -46.26 1.09
N GLY A 485 3.34 -46.55 -0.20
CA GLY A 485 2.56 -45.96 -1.28
C GLY A 485 2.96 -44.53 -1.67
N GLY A 486 4.05 -43.97 -1.14
CA GLY A 486 4.57 -42.67 -1.55
C GLY A 486 5.05 -42.67 -3.00
N PHE A 487 4.82 -41.56 -3.68
CA PHE A 487 5.12 -41.37 -5.10
C PHE A 487 6.22 -40.32 -5.29
N PHE A 488 7.21 -40.66 -6.09
CA PHE A 488 8.27 -39.74 -6.51
C PHE A 488 8.24 -39.60 -8.02
N ASN A 489 8.11 -38.36 -8.51
CA ASN A 489 8.09 -38.06 -9.94
C ASN A 489 9.23 -37.10 -10.31
N PHE A 490 9.85 -37.37 -11.45
CA PHE A 490 10.66 -36.37 -12.14
C PHE A 490 9.75 -35.50 -13.00
N GLY A 491 9.63 -34.22 -12.64
CA GLY A 491 8.77 -33.27 -13.35
C GLY A 491 9.45 -32.58 -14.54
N GLY A 492 10.77 -32.73 -14.69
CA GLY A 492 11.55 -32.10 -15.77
C GLY A 492 12.78 -31.33 -15.27
N GLY A 493 13.52 -30.72 -16.20
CA GLY A 493 14.69 -29.89 -15.88
C GLY A 493 16.00 -30.67 -15.81
N VAL A 494 16.96 -30.18 -15.04
CA VAL A 494 18.32 -30.74 -14.96
C VAL A 494 18.50 -31.65 -13.75
N TYR A 495 18.80 -32.93 -13.96
CA TYR A 495 19.01 -33.88 -12.87
C TYR A 495 20.49 -34.26 -12.77
N LYS A 496 21.19 -33.88 -11.69
CA LYS A 496 22.62 -34.15 -11.51
C LYS A 496 22.90 -35.09 -10.35
N VAL A 497 23.79 -36.05 -10.54
CA VAL A 497 24.35 -36.90 -9.47
C VAL A 497 25.85 -36.64 -9.40
N ILE A 498 26.28 -35.98 -8.32
CA ILE A 498 27.63 -35.40 -8.19
C ILE A 498 28.41 -35.93 -6.98
N GLY A 499 27.80 -36.76 -6.12
CA GLY A 499 28.46 -37.35 -4.97
C GLY A 499 28.09 -38.82 -4.74
N ASN A 500 28.82 -39.44 -3.81
CA ASN A 500 28.69 -40.86 -3.50
C ASN A 500 27.51 -41.14 -2.58
N ALA A 501 26.87 -42.29 -2.73
CA ALA A 501 25.80 -42.73 -1.84
C ALA A 501 25.81 -44.25 -1.64
N GLY A 502 25.07 -44.76 -0.66
CA GLY A 502 24.72 -46.18 -0.66
C GLY A 502 23.83 -46.50 -1.87
N TYR A 503 22.74 -45.76 -2.00
CA TYR A 503 21.79 -45.90 -3.11
C TYR A 503 21.39 -44.54 -3.67
N HIS A 504 21.23 -44.44 -4.99
CA HIS A 504 20.56 -43.29 -5.56
C HIS A 504 19.05 -43.36 -5.25
N ILE A 505 18.44 -44.51 -5.48
CA ILE A 505 17.01 -44.72 -5.26
C ILE A 505 16.80 -45.95 -4.39
N ASN A 506 16.03 -45.79 -3.31
CA ASN A 506 15.50 -46.88 -2.50
C ASN A 506 13.98 -46.85 -2.50
N ALA A 507 13.37 -47.70 -3.32
CA ALA A 507 11.93 -47.85 -3.37
C ALA A 507 11.49 -49.07 -2.53
N ALA A 508 10.73 -48.85 -1.47
CA ALA A 508 10.27 -49.87 -0.53
C ALA A 508 8.75 -49.76 -0.31
N GLY A 509 7.97 -50.35 -1.21
CA GLY A 509 6.50 -50.23 -1.23
C GLY A 509 5.98 -48.86 -1.66
N GLY A 510 6.80 -48.03 -2.29
CA GLY A 510 6.40 -46.80 -2.99
C GLY A 510 6.70 -46.88 -4.49
N SER A 511 6.45 -45.79 -5.21
CA SER A 511 6.65 -45.72 -6.66
C SER A 511 7.60 -44.59 -7.08
N VAL A 512 8.47 -44.86 -8.06
CA VAL A 512 9.40 -43.87 -8.63
C VAL A 512 9.24 -43.81 -10.14
N ASN A 513 8.96 -42.62 -10.66
CA ASN A 513 8.82 -42.34 -12.08
C ASN A 513 9.93 -41.39 -12.57
N LEU A 514 10.76 -41.87 -13.49
CA LEU A 514 11.85 -41.11 -14.12
C LEU A 514 11.60 -40.96 -15.63
N PHE A 515 10.37 -40.63 -16.01
CA PHE A 515 10.02 -40.50 -17.42
C PHE A 515 10.70 -39.29 -18.06
N GLY A 516 11.47 -39.52 -19.12
CA GLY A 516 12.18 -38.48 -19.87
C GLY A 516 13.28 -37.76 -19.07
N ALA A 517 13.72 -38.32 -17.93
CA ALA A 517 14.72 -37.68 -17.10
C ALA A 517 16.11 -37.64 -17.74
N ALA A 518 16.71 -36.45 -17.82
CA ALA A 518 18.09 -36.29 -18.27
C ALA A 518 19.04 -36.27 -17.06
N VAL A 519 19.66 -37.41 -16.79
CA VAL A 519 20.53 -37.61 -15.62
C VAL A 519 21.99 -37.45 -16.01
N ASN A 520 22.67 -36.46 -15.43
CA ASN A 520 24.10 -36.24 -15.60
C ASN A 520 24.87 -36.76 -14.37
N ILE A 521 25.82 -37.66 -14.60
CA ILE A 521 26.64 -38.28 -13.55
C ILE A 521 28.05 -37.71 -13.60
N ALA A 522 28.51 -37.14 -12.50
CA ALA A 522 29.86 -36.59 -12.40
C ALA A 522 30.93 -37.69 -12.32
N ALA A 523 32.17 -37.32 -12.62
CA ALA A 523 33.32 -38.20 -12.40
C ALA A 523 33.49 -38.51 -10.90
N GLY A 524 33.93 -39.74 -10.57
CA GLY A 524 34.19 -40.13 -9.19
C GLY A 524 33.00 -40.77 -8.45
N VAL A 525 31.79 -40.71 -9.01
CA VAL A 525 30.59 -41.22 -8.34
C VAL A 525 30.65 -42.74 -8.18
N SER A 526 30.48 -43.19 -6.94
CA SER A 526 30.43 -44.61 -6.53
C SER A 526 29.19 -44.86 -5.69
N MET A 527 28.54 -46.01 -5.89
CA MET A 527 27.38 -46.43 -5.10
C MET A 527 27.43 -47.93 -4.76
N THR A 528 26.66 -48.37 -3.76
CA THR A 528 26.43 -49.81 -3.56
C THR A 528 25.61 -50.36 -4.73
N SER A 529 24.50 -49.69 -5.03
CA SER A 529 23.67 -49.95 -6.21
C SER A 529 23.04 -48.65 -6.68
N TRP A 530 22.81 -48.50 -7.98
CA TRP A 530 22.10 -47.33 -8.48
C TRP A 530 20.67 -47.28 -7.92
N LEU A 531 19.94 -48.39 -7.99
CA LEU A 531 18.62 -48.49 -7.37
C LEU A 531 18.45 -49.77 -6.55
N ILE A 532 17.58 -49.71 -5.55
CA ILE A 532 17.09 -50.86 -4.79
C ILE A 532 15.55 -50.82 -4.74
N GLY A 533 14.91 -51.96 -4.96
CA GLY A 533 13.46 -52.12 -4.99
C GLY A 533 13.00 -53.26 -4.07
N SER A 534 11.97 -53.05 -3.25
CA SER A 534 11.42 -54.04 -2.32
C SER A 534 9.96 -53.78 -1.95
N LEU A 535 9.30 -54.71 -1.26
CA LEU A 535 7.99 -54.53 -0.62
C LEU A 535 6.88 -54.05 -1.59
N ASN A 536 6.79 -54.60 -2.79
CA ASN A 536 5.87 -54.17 -3.85
C ASN A 536 6.15 -52.77 -4.42
N ALA A 537 7.40 -52.31 -4.35
CA ALA A 537 7.81 -51.08 -5.02
C ALA A 537 7.70 -51.17 -6.53
N SER A 538 7.39 -50.05 -7.17
CA SER A 538 7.32 -49.94 -8.64
C SER A 538 8.24 -48.83 -9.14
N ILE A 539 9.15 -49.15 -10.05
CA ILE A 539 10.10 -48.19 -10.61
C ILE A 539 9.96 -48.20 -12.13
N TYR A 540 9.65 -47.05 -12.70
CA TYR A 540 9.48 -46.85 -14.13
C TYR A 540 10.46 -45.79 -14.61
N THR A 541 11.23 -46.11 -15.65
CA THR A 541 12.21 -45.17 -16.19
C THR A 541 12.18 -45.16 -17.71
N THR A 542 12.34 -43.97 -18.29
CA THR A 542 12.80 -43.76 -19.67
C THR A 542 13.97 -42.77 -19.66
N ALA A 543 14.69 -42.70 -18.53
CA ALA A 543 15.74 -41.73 -18.30
C ALA A 543 16.91 -41.97 -19.26
N THR A 544 17.56 -40.88 -19.65
CA THR A 544 18.84 -40.89 -20.36
C THR A 544 19.96 -40.54 -19.40
N TYR A 545 21.04 -41.32 -19.44
CA TYR A 545 22.21 -41.10 -18.60
C TYR A 545 23.37 -40.54 -19.43
N SER A 546 24.01 -39.49 -18.93
CA SER A 546 25.18 -38.84 -19.54
C SER A 546 26.27 -38.57 -18.50
N GLY A 547 27.48 -38.25 -18.97
CA GLY A 547 28.63 -38.01 -18.09
C GLY A 547 29.47 -39.25 -17.86
N SER A 548 30.04 -39.39 -16.67
CA SER A 548 30.85 -40.56 -16.30
C SER A 548 29.96 -41.72 -15.85
N ALA A 549 30.36 -42.96 -16.16
CA ALA A 549 29.72 -44.12 -15.54
C ALA A 549 30.05 -44.19 -14.04
N LEU A 550 29.22 -44.90 -13.27
CA LEU A 550 29.56 -45.22 -11.88
C LEU A 550 30.88 -45.98 -11.82
N LEU A 551 31.75 -45.63 -10.87
CA LEU A 551 33.03 -46.32 -10.67
C LEU A 551 32.86 -47.69 -10.01
N ALA A 552 31.87 -47.83 -9.14
CA ALA A 552 31.55 -49.05 -8.41
C ALA A 552 30.04 -49.15 -8.16
N GLY A 553 29.56 -50.39 -7.99
CA GLY A 553 28.18 -50.70 -7.67
C GLY A 553 27.46 -51.55 -8.71
N THR A 554 26.27 -52.04 -8.35
CA THR A 554 25.37 -52.74 -9.29
C THR A 554 24.35 -51.80 -9.91
N LYS A 555 23.81 -52.15 -11.08
CA LYS A 555 22.74 -51.39 -11.73
C LYS A 555 21.44 -51.35 -10.92
N TYR A 556 21.11 -52.46 -10.26
CA TYR A 556 19.91 -52.57 -9.43
C TYR A 556 20.01 -53.75 -8.46
N GLN A 557 19.30 -53.66 -7.34
CA GLN A 557 19.01 -54.76 -6.43
C GLN A 557 17.51 -54.85 -6.22
N LEU A 558 16.88 -55.95 -6.66
CA LEU A 558 15.43 -56.12 -6.51
C LEU A 558 15.12 -57.29 -5.59
N PHE A 559 14.20 -57.04 -4.67
CA PHE A 559 13.69 -57.98 -3.68
C PHE A 559 12.19 -58.23 -3.90
N THR A 560 11.70 -59.32 -3.31
CA THR A 560 10.38 -59.90 -3.53
C THR A 560 9.28 -58.84 -3.63
N GLY A 561 8.49 -58.91 -4.71
CA GLY A 561 7.39 -58.00 -5.02
C GLY A 561 7.78 -56.75 -5.82
N ALA A 562 9.06 -56.42 -5.94
CA ALA A 562 9.48 -55.24 -6.69
C ALA A 562 9.30 -55.40 -8.21
N VAL A 563 8.91 -54.31 -8.86
CA VAL A 563 8.81 -54.18 -10.32
C VAL A 563 9.75 -53.08 -10.81
N LEU A 564 10.57 -53.40 -11.80
CA LEU A 564 11.41 -52.45 -12.53
C LEU A 564 11.08 -52.52 -14.02
N GLU A 565 10.59 -51.43 -14.59
CA GLU A 565 10.37 -51.28 -16.03
C GLU A 565 11.39 -50.31 -16.62
N LEU A 566 12.28 -50.86 -17.45
CA LEU A 566 13.41 -50.15 -18.04
C LEU A 566 13.02 -49.38 -19.30
N ASN A 567 12.04 -49.86 -20.08
CA ASN A 567 11.57 -49.22 -21.31
C ASN A 567 12.73 -48.83 -22.27
N GLY A 568 13.72 -49.71 -22.42
CA GLY A 568 14.92 -49.50 -23.24
C GLY A 568 16.05 -48.73 -22.56
N THR A 569 15.88 -48.28 -21.31
CA THR A 569 16.90 -47.56 -20.55
C THR A 569 17.96 -48.51 -19.98
N THR A 570 19.24 -48.18 -20.19
CA THR A 570 20.37 -48.85 -19.51
C THR A 570 20.76 -48.08 -18.26
N LEU A 571 20.59 -48.69 -17.08
CA LEU A 571 20.94 -48.06 -15.81
C LEU A 571 22.47 -47.92 -15.60
N PRO A 572 22.92 -46.91 -14.84
CA PRO A 572 24.33 -46.75 -14.46
C PRO A 572 24.83 -47.90 -13.58
N GLY A 573 26.10 -48.28 -13.74
CA GLY A 573 26.73 -49.33 -12.92
C GLY A 573 27.59 -50.28 -13.76
N PRO A 574 28.83 -50.59 -13.32
CA PRO A 574 29.70 -51.53 -14.02
C PRO A 574 29.26 -52.99 -13.85
N THR A 575 28.56 -53.31 -12.75
CA THR A 575 28.11 -54.67 -12.44
C THR A 575 26.63 -54.86 -12.80
N ALA A 576 26.29 -56.04 -13.32
CA ALA A 576 24.90 -56.43 -13.57
C ALA A 576 24.05 -56.35 -12.30
N GLY A 577 22.73 -56.12 -12.46
CA GLY A 577 21.82 -56.08 -11.33
C GLY A 577 21.52 -57.46 -10.75
N THR A 578 21.06 -57.50 -9.50
CA THR A 578 20.71 -58.73 -8.79
C THR A 578 19.22 -58.77 -8.45
N THR A 579 18.64 -59.97 -8.42
CA THR A 579 17.24 -60.22 -8.10
C THR A 579 17.12 -61.38 -7.11
N ASP A 580 16.18 -61.32 -6.18
CA ASP A 580 15.67 -62.54 -5.51
C ASP A 580 14.52 -63.17 -6.32
N GLY A 581 14.03 -64.33 -5.89
CA GLY A 581 12.86 -64.95 -6.51
C GLY A 581 11.60 -64.13 -6.20
N GLY A 582 10.80 -63.80 -7.22
CA GLY A 582 9.53 -63.08 -7.05
C GLY A 582 9.54 -61.60 -7.43
N VAL A 583 10.45 -61.19 -8.33
CA VAL A 583 10.51 -59.83 -8.91
C VAL A 583 10.20 -59.82 -10.40
N GLN A 584 9.91 -58.64 -10.95
CA GLN A 584 9.75 -58.44 -12.39
C GLN A 584 10.69 -57.36 -12.89
N VAL A 585 11.58 -57.72 -13.82
CA VAL A 585 12.37 -56.77 -14.62
C VAL A 585 11.85 -56.82 -16.04
N LYS A 586 11.22 -55.74 -16.49
CA LYS A 586 10.76 -55.60 -17.87
C LYS A 586 11.75 -54.71 -18.63
N PRO A 587 12.25 -55.16 -19.80
CA PRO A 587 13.23 -54.44 -20.59
C PRO A 587 12.73 -53.10 -21.10
#